data_AF-A0A942Q367-F1
#
_entry.id   AF-A0A942Q367-F1
#
_cell.length_a   1.000
_cell.length_b   1.000
_cell.length_c   1.000
_cell.angle_alpha   90.00
_cell.angle_beta   90.00
_cell.angle_gamma   90.00
#
_symmetry.space_group_name_H-M   'P 1'
#
loop_
_entity.id
_entity.type
_entity.pdbx_description
1 polymer ?
#
loop_
_entity_poly.entity_id
_entity_poly.type
_entity_poly.pdbx_seq_one_letter_code
_entity_poly.pdbx_strand_id
1 'polypeptide(L)'
;MWEVFGAVVTLVLGALAGVIATSLVQDRIDSVLSSFDTGAFITGQDLRGNWDFEYLIHHDEGNHAERAMMRTVQVGNRVRGICEPTSPGGFCLKVRGVLRGATITGSWTDMDPGSRMSGAFFLHLNADGSAMVGNWLGPHQGEGEPRVGSLELTRIA
;
A
#
# COMPACT_ATOMS: atom_id res chain seq x y z
N MET A 1 -12.28 43.98 -8.14
CA MET A 1 -12.13 42.86 -7.19
C MET A 1 -13.45 42.10 -7.11
N TRP A 2 -13.84 41.36 -8.15
CA TRP A 2 -15.07 40.55 -8.17
C TRP A 2 -15.01 39.55 -9.34
N GLU A 3 -14.22 38.48 -9.26
CA GLU A 3 -14.35 37.29 -10.13
C GLU A 3 -13.65 36.08 -9.48
N VAL A 4 -14.30 35.38 -8.53
CA VAL A 4 -13.85 34.03 -8.08
C VAL A 4 -15.02 33.08 -7.71
N PHE A 5 -16.27 33.37 -8.07
CA PHE A 5 -17.40 32.53 -7.65
C PHE A 5 -17.75 31.35 -8.59
N GLY A 6 -17.05 31.19 -9.72
CA GLY A 6 -17.35 30.14 -10.71
C GLY A 6 -16.74 28.75 -10.45
N ALA A 7 -15.78 28.62 -9.53
CA ALA A 7 -14.98 27.38 -9.41
C ALA A 7 -15.44 26.39 -8.33
N VAL A 8 -16.41 26.76 -7.48
CA VAL A 8 -16.75 25.97 -6.29
C VAL A 8 -17.84 24.92 -6.55
N VAL A 9 -18.65 25.07 -7.59
CA VAL A 9 -19.85 24.22 -7.78
C VAL A 9 -19.56 22.91 -8.53
N THR A 10 -18.51 22.84 -9.34
CA THR A 10 -18.18 21.61 -10.10
C THR A 10 -17.46 20.55 -9.28
N LEU A 11 -17.00 20.87 -8.07
CA LEU A 11 -16.28 19.94 -7.18
C LEU A 11 -17.21 19.13 -6.27
N VAL A 12 -18.50 19.50 -6.18
CA VAL A 12 -19.44 18.87 -5.23
C VAL A 12 -20.16 17.67 -5.82
N LEU A 13 -20.28 17.55 -7.16
CA LEU A 13 -20.95 16.39 -7.78
C LEU A 13 -20.03 15.21 -8.08
N GLY A 14 -18.70 15.40 -8.07
CA GLY A 14 -17.74 14.28 -8.08
C GLY A 14 -17.60 13.59 -6.72
N ALA A 15 -18.00 14.26 -5.64
CA ALA A 15 -17.88 13.76 -4.28
C ALA A 15 -18.96 12.71 -3.93
N LEU A 16 -20.14 12.77 -4.55
CA LEU A 16 -21.28 11.92 -4.14
C LEU A 16 -21.21 10.47 -4.66
N ALA A 17 -20.40 10.17 -5.68
CA ALA A 17 -20.12 8.79 -6.08
C ALA A 17 -19.02 8.12 -5.22
N GLY A 18 -18.18 8.92 -4.56
CA GLY A 18 -17.11 8.41 -3.67
C GLY A 18 -17.58 8.07 -2.25
N VAL A 19 -18.71 8.65 -1.81
CA VAL A 19 -19.20 8.59 -0.41
C VAL A 19 -19.66 7.19 0.02
N ILE A 20 -20.08 6.33 -0.91
CA ILE A 20 -20.54 4.98 -0.54
C ILE A 20 -19.35 3.99 -0.37
N ALA A 21 -18.23 4.22 -1.05
CA ALA A 21 -17.01 3.42 -0.86
C ALA A 21 -16.14 3.91 0.31
N THR A 22 -16.38 5.12 0.83
CA THR A 22 -15.53 5.70 1.89
C THR A 22 -15.92 5.26 3.30
N SER A 23 -17.18 4.91 3.59
CA SER A 23 -17.59 4.62 4.97
C SER A 23 -16.96 3.34 5.52
N LEU A 24 -16.87 2.28 4.72
CA LEU A 24 -16.22 1.02 5.11
C LEU A 24 -14.69 1.14 5.25
N VAL A 25 -14.10 2.10 4.54
CA VAL A 25 -12.65 2.37 4.58
C VAL A 25 -12.31 3.33 5.71
N GLN A 26 -13.18 4.30 6.03
CA GLN A 26 -12.98 5.26 7.12
C GLN A 26 -12.97 4.58 8.48
N ASP A 27 -13.88 3.66 8.77
CA ASP A 27 -13.90 2.98 10.08
C ASP A 27 -12.61 2.17 10.33
N ARG A 28 -12.03 1.58 9.27
CA ARG A 28 -10.74 0.88 9.37
C ARG A 28 -9.56 1.83 9.44
N ILE A 29 -9.59 2.94 8.71
CA ILE A 29 -8.55 3.97 8.78
C ILE A 29 -8.53 4.62 10.16
N ASP A 30 -9.67 4.95 10.74
CA ASP A 30 -9.77 5.60 12.05
C ASP A 30 -9.39 4.65 13.20
N SER A 31 -9.72 3.35 13.08
CA SER A 31 -9.25 2.32 14.01
C SER A 31 -7.73 2.10 13.95
N VAL A 32 -7.14 2.25 12.77
CA VAL A 32 -5.69 2.15 12.59
C VAL A 32 -5.01 3.42 13.11
N LEU A 33 -5.53 4.59 12.74
CA LEU A 33 -5.00 5.91 13.15
C LEU A 33 -5.06 6.16 14.67
N SER A 34 -6.11 5.70 15.36
CA SER A 34 -6.27 5.89 16.83
C SER A 34 -5.37 4.99 17.70
N SER A 35 -4.73 3.98 17.12
CA SER A 35 -3.79 3.11 17.83
C SER A 35 -2.33 3.62 17.84
N PHE A 36 -2.05 4.71 17.12
CA PHE A 36 -0.69 5.22 16.95
C PHE A 36 -0.36 6.35 17.93
N ASP A 37 0.14 5.96 19.09
CA ASP A 37 0.82 6.85 20.01
C ASP A 37 2.04 7.48 19.32
N THR A 38 2.01 8.80 19.14
CA THR A 38 2.90 9.56 18.25
C THR A 38 4.20 9.90 18.98
N GLY A 39 4.92 8.87 19.42
CA GLY A 39 5.95 8.97 20.45
C GLY A 39 7.37 8.54 20.07
N ALA A 40 7.82 8.66 18.82
CA ALA A 40 9.25 8.69 18.49
C ALA A 40 9.47 9.05 17.00
N PHE A 41 10.15 10.17 16.74
CA PHE A 41 10.73 10.42 15.42
C PHE A 41 11.88 9.41 15.20
N ILE A 42 11.62 8.30 14.51
CA ILE A 42 12.66 7.31 14.22
C ILE A 42 13.48 7.76 13.01
N THR A 43 14.48 8.62 13.26
CA THR A 43 15.60 8.80 12.35
C THR A 43 16.49 7.56 12.42
N GLY A 44 16.53 6.74 11.35
CA GLY A 44 17.51 5.65 11.24
C GLY A 44 16.98 4.24 10.94
N GLN A 45 15.71 4.09 10.56
CA GLN A 45 15.16 2.78 10.16
C GLN A 45 15.88 2.25 8.90
N ASP A 46 16.56 1.11 9.06
CA ASP A 46 17.21 0.38 7.97
C ASP A 46 16.28 -0.73 7.46
N LEU A 47 15.65 -0.50 6.33
CA LEU A 47 14.70 -1.42 5.72
C LEU A 47 15.35 -2.40 4.76
N ARG A 48 16.68 -2.40 4.60
CA ARG A 48 17.38 -3.32 3.68
C ARG A 48 17.27 -4.76 4.18
N GLY A 49 17.18 -5.70 3.24
CA GLY A 49 17.21 -7.12 3.53
C GLY A 49 16.05 -7.88 2.91
N ASN A 50 15.76 -9.04 3.48
CA ASN A 50 14.67 -9.90 3.05
C ASN A 50 13.51 -9.80 4.04
N TRP A 51 12.31 -9.72 3.50
CA TRP A 51 11.06 -9.64 4.24
C TRP A 51 10.16 -10.76 3.75
N ASP A 52 9.58 -11.52 4.67
CA ASP A 52 8.42 -12.35 4.36
C ASP A 52 7.25 -11.41 4.09
N PHE A 53 6.56 -11.61 2.98
CA PHE A 53 5.55 -10.72 2.43
C PHE A 53 4.27 -11.51 2.25
N GLU A 54 3.25 -11.17 3.01
CA GLU A 54 1.91 -11.73 2.89
C GLU A 54 0.97 -10.66 2.35
N TYR A 55 0.19 -11.02 1.34
CA TYR A 55 -0.81 -10.14 0.78
C TYR A 55 -2.15 -10.85 0.65
N LEU A 56 -3.20 -10.11 0.96
CA LEU A 56 -4.57 -10.57 0.85
C LEU A 56 -5.24 -9.82 -0.30
N ILE A 57 -5.82 -10.55 -1.23
CA ILE A 57 -6.71 -10.01 -2.25
C ILE A 57 -8.14 -10.33 -1.86
N HIS A 58 -8.96 -9.30 -1.71
CA HIS A 58 -10.41 -9.45 -1.55
C HIS A 58 -11.04 -9.61 -2.93
N HIS A 59 -11.66 -10.77 -3.19
CA HIS A 59 -12.53 -10.99 -4.35
C HIS A 59 -13.97 -11.19 -3.87
N ASP A 60 -14.93 -10.94 -4.75
CA ASP A 60 -16.35 -11.28 -4.51
C ASP A 60 -16.54 -12.78 -4.25
N GLU A 61 -15.68 -13.62 -4.85
CA GLU A 61 -15.68 -15.08 -4.72
C GLU A 61 -14.90 -15.59 -3.49
N GLY A 62 -14.23 -14.70 -2.74
CA GLY A 62 -13.48 -15.05 -1.52
C GLY A 62 -12.16 -14.30 -1.36
N ASN A 63 -11.55 -14.43 -0.19
CA ASN A 63 -10.24 -13.85 0.07
C ASN A 63 -9.13 -14.82 -0.36
N HIS A 64 -8.17 -14.33 -1.13
CA HIS A 64 -6.98 -15.08 -1.53
C HIS A 64 -5.75 -14.52 -0.84
N ALA A 65 -5.08 -15.35 -0.04
CA ALA A 65 -3.86 -15.00 0.67
C ALA A 65 -2.66 -15.67 0.00
N GLU A 66 -1.64 -14.90 -0.31
CA GLU A 66 -0.38 -15.40 -0.85
C GLU A 66 0.80 -14.88 -0.05
N ARG A 67 1.83 -15.71 0.05
CA ARG A 67 3.09 -15.39 0.71
C ARG A 67 4.23 -15.44 -0.29
N ALA A 68 5.06 -14.42 -0.32
CA ALA A 68 6.28 -14.36 -1.10
C ALA A 68 7.41 -13.74 -0.28
N MET A 69 8.63 -13.70 -0.80
CA MET A 69 9.72 -12.97 -0.17
C MET A 69 9.89 -11.63 -0.89
N MET A 70 10.06 -10.53 -0.16
CA MET A 70 10.38 -9.21 -0.67
C MET A 70 11.82 -8.84 -0.29
N ARG A 71 12.69 -8.67 -1.29
CA ARG A 71 14.04 -8.15 -1.07
C ARG A 71 14.06 -6.65 -1.28
N THR A 72 14.51 -5.91 -0.28
CA THR A 72 14.50 -4.44 -0.26
C THR A 72 15.90 -3.84 -0.27
N VAL A 73 16.00 -2.68 -0.92
CA VAL A 73 17.19 -1.81 -0.93
C VAL A 73 16.74 -0.40 -0.56
N GLN A 74 17.52 0.28 0.28
CA GLN A 74 17.23 1.64 0.73
C GLN A 74 18.42 2.57 0.43
N VAL A 75 18.12 3.76 -0.09
CA VAL A 75 19.08 4.86 -0.30
C VAL A 75 18.46 6.14 0.24
N GLY A 76 19.00 6.62 1.37
CA GLY A 76 18.37 7.71 2.12
C GLY A 76 16.96 7.32 2.57
N ASN A 77 15.96 8.12 2.19
CA ASN A 77 14.55 7.84 2.47
C ASN A 77 13.83 7.08 1.34
N ARG A 78 14.53 6.67 0.28
CA ARG A 78 13.93 5.93 -0.84
C ARG A 78 14.10 4.44 -0.64
N VAL A 79 13.01 3.70 -0.75
CA VAL A 79 12.97 2.24 -0.64
C VAL A 79 12.59 1.65 -1.98
N ARG A 80 13.29 0.61 -2.41
CA ARG A 80 12.92 -0.22 -3.55
C ARG A 80 12.83 -1.65 -3.07
N GLY A 81 11.89 -2.41 -3.62
CA GLY A 81 11.77 -3.82 -3.33
C GLY A 81 11.40 -4.59 -4.58
N ILE A 82 11.83 -5.85 -4.63
CA ILE A 82 11.46 -6.81 -5.66
C ILE A 82 11.02 -8.05 -4.92
N CYS A 83 9.82 -8.53 -5.21
CA CYS A 83 9.41 -9.81 -4.67
C CYS A 83 10.04 -10.95 -5.48
N GLU A 84 10.38 -12.01 -4.79
CA GLU A 84 10.86 -13.26 -5.33
C GLU A 84 9.74 -14.28 -5.11
N PRO A 85 9.21 -14.86 -6.20
CA PRO A 85 8.08 -15.77 -6.10
C PRO A 85 8.54 -17.03 -5.38
N THR A 86 7.80 -17.43 -4.36
CA THR A 86 8.06 -18.63 -3.55
C THR A 86 7.35 -19.86 -4.13
N SER A 87 6.44 -19.66 -5.09
CA SER A 87 5.68 -20.73 -5.74
C SER A 87 5.55 -20.47 -7.27
N PRO A 88 5.46 -21.53 -8.10
CA PRO A 88 5.19 -21.39 -9.52
C PRO A 88 3.81 -20.75 -9.74
N GLY A 89 3.77 -19.61 -10.45
CA GLY A 89 2.55 -18.83 -10.67
C GLY A 89 2.24 -17.79 -9.61
N GLY A 90 3.10 -17.63 -8.59
CA GLY A 90 2.97 -16.59 -7.58
C GLY A 90 3.18 -15.20 -8.17
N PHE A 91 2.33 -14.26 -7.76
CA PHE A 91 2.35 -12.89 -8.25
C PHE A 91 3.68 -12.20 -7.96
N CYS A 92 4.28 -11.64 -9.00
CA CYS A 92 5.58 -11.00 -8.91
C CYS A 92 5.48 -9.47 -8.98
N LEU A 93 5.91 -8.75 -7.95
CA LEU A 93 5.83 -7.27 -7.94
C LEU A 93 7.14 -6.58 -7.58
N LYS A 94 7.29 -5.37 -8.11
CA LYS A 94 8.33 -4.40 -7.77
C LYS A 94 7.73 -3.22 -7.05
N VAL A 95 8.31 -2.81 -5.93
CA VAL A 95 7.89 -1.62 -5.18
C VAL A 95 8.92 -0.49 -5.28
N ARG A 96 8.41 0.74 -5.26
CA ARG A 96 9.18 1.98 -5.09
C ARG A 96 8.45 2.86 -4.09
N GLY A 97 9.08 3.16 -2.96
CA GLY A 97 8.47 3.94 -1.89
C GLY A 97 9.39 5.00 -1.31
N VAL A 98 8.79 5.87 -0.51
CA VAL A 98 9.46 6.90 0.28
C VAL A 98 9.09 6.70 1.75
N LEU A 99 10.11 6.53 2.58
CA LEU A 99 10.01 6.46 4.03
C LEU A 99 9.90 7.88 4.62
N ARG A 100 8.88 8.12 5.44
CA ARG A 100 8.66 9.36 6.20
C ARG A 100 8.22 8.99 7.62
N GLY A 101 9.10 9.17 8.59
CA GLY A 101 8.87 8.67 9.95
C GLY A 101 8.72 7.14 9.93
N ALA A 102 7.64 6.64 10.50
CA ALA A 102 7.28 5.22 10.51
C ALA A 102 6.45 4.79 9.28
N THR A 103 6.29 5.63 8.26
CA THR A 103 5.39 5.35 7.14
C THR A 103 6.15 5.24 5.83
N ILE A 104 5.79 4.25 5.00
CA ILE A 104 6.26 4.10 3.63
C ILE A 104 5.07 4.24 2.69
N THR A 105 5.15 5.21 1.80
CA THR A 105 4.17 5.38 0.72
C THR A 105 4.86 5.21 -0.62
N GLY A 106 4.19 4.57 -1.57
CA GLY A 106 4.83 4.31 -2.85
C GLY A 106 3.92 3.74 -3.91
N SER A 107 4.56 3.21 -4.94
CA SER A 107 3.91 2.51 -6.04
C SER A 107 4.45 1.09 -6.17
N TRP A 108 3.58 0.17 -6.58
CA TRP A 108 3.96 -1.18 -6.99
C TRP A 108 3.74 -1.36 -8.49
N THR A 109 4.42 -2.32 -9.10
CA THR A 109 4.27 -2.70 -10.49
C THR A 109 4.41 -4.20 -10.60
N ASP A 110 3.46 -4.83 -11.27
CA ASP A 110 3.52 -6.25 -11.61
C ASP A 110 4.67 -6.51 -12.60
N MET A 111 5.36 -7.62 -12.40
CA MET A 111 6.50 -8.05 -13.21
C MET A 111 6.16 -9.24 -14.11
N ASP A 112 4.94 -9.77 -14.06
CA ASP A 112 4.51 -10.88 -14.90
C ASP A 112 4.54 -10.49 -16.39
N PRO A 113 5.02 -11.39 -17.29
CA PRO A 113 5.09 -11.09 -18.72
C PRO A 113 3.74 -10.67 -19.30
N GLY A 114 3.69 -9.48 -19.89
CA GLY A 114 2.48 -8.94 -20.51
C GLY A 114 1.55 -8.19 -19.54
N SER A 115 1.80 -8.26 -18.23
CA SER A 115 1.06 -7.46 -17.27
C SER A 115 1.47 -5.98 -17.36
N ARG A 116 0.49 -5.11 -17.13
CA ARG A 116 0.69 -3.66 -16.97
C ARG A 116 0.10 -3.15 -15.66
N MET A 117 -0.14 -4.07 -14.73
CA MET A 117 -0.75 -3.71 -13.46
C MET A 117 0.24 -2.92 -12.61
N SER A 118 -0.25 -1.83 -12.04
CA SER A 118 0.51 -0.98 -11.13
C SER A 118 -0.44 -0.25 -10.23
N GLY A 119 0.02 0.11 -9.05
CA GLY A 119 -0.83 0.75 -8.08
C GLY A 119 -0.05 1.46 -6.99
N ALA A 120 -0.75 1.86 -5.93
CA ALA A 120 -0.18 2.56 -4.79
C ALA A 120 -0.16 1.65 -3.56
N PHE A 121 0.70 1.96 -2.60
CA PHE A 121 0.67 1.33 -1.29
C PHE A 121 0.98 2.33 -0.18
N PHE A 122 0.50 2.00 1.01
CA PHE A 122 0.79 2.68 2.26
C PHE A 122 1.11 1.61 3.31
N LEU A 123 2.29 1.70 3.92
CA LEU A 123 2.73 0.80 4.97
C LEU A 123 3.15 1.59 6.21
N HIS A 124 2.81 1.06 7.37
CA HIS A 124 3.30 1.53 8.65
C HIS A 124 4.30 0.51 9.20
N LEU A 125 5.49 0.99 9.52
CA LEU A 125 6.56 0.24 10.15
C LEU A 125 6.35 0.26 11.66
N ASN A 126 6.37 -0.91 12.28
CA ASN A 126 6.28 -1.00 13.73
C ASN A 126 7.49 -0.35 14.42
N ALA A 127 7.35 -0.10 15.72
CA ALA A 127 8.32 0.68 16.49
C ALA A 127 9.73 0.04 16.52
N ASP A 128 9.82 -1.30 16.51
CA ASP A 128 11.07 -2.04 16.53
C ASP A 128 11.67 -2.28 15.12
N GLY A 129 10.96 -1.91 14.06
CA GLY A 129 11.39 -2.08 12.67
C GLY A 129 11.40 -3.54 12.18
N SER A 130 10.72 -4.44 12.89
CA SER A 130 10.63 -5.87 12.56
C SER A 130 9.50 -6.20 11.59
N ALA A 131 8.46 -5.36 11.49
CA ALA A 131 7.30 -5.60 10.65
C ALA A 131 6.73 -4.32 10.03
N MET A 132 6.11 -4.46 8.87
CA MET A 132 5.36 -3.39 8.19
C MET A 132 3.97 -3.89 7.84
N VAL A 133 2.94 -3.12 8.20
CA VAL A 133 1.55 -3.46 7.90
C VAL A 133 0.89 -2.32 7.17
N GLY A 134 0.04 -2.61 6.20
CA GLY A 134 -0.79 -1.59 5.61
C GLY A 134 -1.63 -2.09 4.46
N ASN A 135 -1.87 -1.20 3.50
CA ASN A 135 -2.78 -1.47 2.40
C ASN A 135 -2.13 -1.16 1.07
N TRP A 136 -2.60 -1.86 0.04
CA TRP A 136 -2.26 -1.58 -1.35
C TRP A 136 -3.54 -1.40 -2.17
N LEU A 137 -3.41 -0.59 -3.21
CA LEU A 137 -4.45 -0.22 -4.15
C LEU A 137 -3.93 -0.49 -5.55
N GLY A 138 -4.69 -1.14 -6.42
CA GLY A 138 -4.40 -1.13 -7.86
C GLY A 138 -5.40 -1.89 -8.72
N PRO A 139 -5.24 -1.86 -10.04
CA PRO A 139 -6.25 -2.31 -10.99
C PRO A 139 -6.43 -3.83 -10.97
N HIS A 140 -7.66 -4.28 -11.16
CA HIS A 140 -8.01 -5.67 -11.46
C HIS A 140 -7.72 -6.00 -12.95
N GLN A 141 -7.21 -7.20 -13.26
CA GLN A 141 -7.31 -7.72 -14.63
C GLN A 141 -8.78 -8.08 -14.90
N GLY A 142 -9.44 -7.27 -15.72
CA GLY A 142 -10.87 -7.40 -16.01
C GLY A 142 -11.67 -6.33 -15.26
N GLU A 143 -12.15 -5.35 -16.03
CA GLU A 143 -13.22 -4.40 -15.69
C GLU A 143 -13.28 -3.81 -14.26
N GLY A 144 -12.77 -2.58 -14.15
CA GLY A 144 -13.47 -1.50 -13.47
C GLY A 144 -13.11 -1.20 -12.02
N GLU A 145 -12.88 -2.21 -11.18
CA GLU A 145 -12.73 -1.96 -9.73
C GLU A 145 -11.28 -2.06 -9.23
N PRO A 146 -10.82 -1.09 -8.42
CA PRO A 146 -9.53 -1.15 -7.78
C PRO A 146 -9.53 -2.25 -6.71
N ARG A 147 -8.59 -3.19 -6.79
CA ARG A 147 -8.28 -4.11 -5.69
C ARG A 147 -7.70 -3.31 -4.53
N VAL A 148 -8.42 -3.33 -3.42
CA VAL A 148 -7.89 -2.99 -2.11
C VAL A 148 -7.48 -4.29 -1.45
N GLY A 149 -6.27 -4.35 -0.93
CA GLY A 149 -5.84 -5.48 -0.12
C GLY A 149 -5.02 -5.02 1.07
N SER A 150 -4.81 -5.94 2.01
CA SER A 150 -3.87 -5.76 3.11
C SER A 150 -2.51 -6.32 2.74
N LEU A 151 -1.48 -5.71 3.31
CA LEU A 151 -0.09 -6.11 3.16
C LEU A 151 0.53 -6.25 4.53
N GLU A 152 1.23 -7.35 4.75
CA GLU A 152 2.06 -7.56 5.93
C GLU A 152 3.45 -8.01 5.48
N LEU A 153 4.48 -7.33 5.99
CA LEU A 153 5.86 -7.71 5.80
C LEU A 153 6.53 -7.96 7.14
N THR A 154 7.19 -9.09 7.29
CA THR A 154 7.96 -9.44 8.50
C THR A 154 9.41 -9.65 8.13
N ARG A 155 10.34 -9.04 8.86
CA ARG A 155 11.77 -9.16 8.60
C ARG A 155 12.23 -10.61 8.81
N ILE A 156 13.02 -11.13 7.87
CA ILE A 156 13.70 -12.42 8.01
C ILE A 156 15.05 -12.15 8.67
N ALA A 157 15.28 -12.76 9.83
CA ALA A 157 16.50 -12.61 10.64
C ALA A 157 17.73 -13.26 10.00
#